data_AF-A0A1T5CTI8-F1
#
_entry.id   AF-A0A1T5CTI8-F1
#
_cell.length_a   1.000
_cell.length_b   1.000
_cell.length_c   1.000
_cell.angle_alpha   90.00
_cell.angle_beta   90.00
_cell.angle_gamma   90.00
#
_symmetry.space_group_name_H-M   'P 1'
#
loop_
_entity.id
_entity.type
_entity.pdbx_description
1 polymer ?
#
loop_
_entity_poly.entity_id
_entity_poly.type
_entity_poly.pdbx_seq_one_letter_code
_entity_poly.pdbx_strand_id
1 'polypeptide(L)'
;MPTRTITTKFWTIRQNNSGGYFDEDASRGIGLALCVEALDRDDAVRRLDAIIQGYDDSGSCPCCGPRWDTYLFEEGTEEPETPYGGRPLDYGYVHYIDGRIEARNEGA
;
A
#
# COMPACT_ATOMS: atom_id res chain seq x y z
N MET A 1 -8.23 -28.36 -16.76
CA MET A 1 -8.99 -27.35 -16.01
C MET A 1 -9.01 -26.07 -16.83
N PRO A 2 -10.15 -25.40 -17.05
CA PRO A 2 -10.12 -24.12 -17.73
C PRO A 2 -9.29 -23.14 -16.90
N THR A 3 -8.34 -22.47 -17.55
CA THR A 3 -7.59 -21.38 -16.91
C THR A 3 -8.45 -20.14 -17.00
N ARG A 4 -8.74 -19.51 -15.85
CA ARG A 4 -9.45 -18.22 -15.81
C ARG A 4 -8.42 -17.12 -15.65
N THR A 5 -8.35 -16.21 -16.61
CA THR A 5 -7.58 -14.98 -16.48
C THR A 5 -8.36 -14.04 -15.56
N ILE A 6 -7.72 -13.59 -14.49
CA ILE A 6 -8.26 -12.60 -13.58
C ILE A 6 -7.50 -11.30 -13.86
N THR A 7 -8.22 -10.21 -14.12
CA THR A 7 -7.61 -8.88 -14.24
C THR A 7 -7.47 -8.31 -12.84
N THR A 8 -6.24 -8.00 -12.45
CA THR A 8 -5.90 -7.33 -11.20
C THR A 8 -5.34 -5.95 -11.49
N LYS A 9 -5.32 -5.10 -10.46
CA LYS A 9 -4.83 -3.72 -10.51
C LYS A 9 -4.09 -3.37 -9.24
N PHE A 10 -3.34 -2.28 -9.26
CA PHE A 10 -2.53 -1.84 -8.14
C PHE A 10 -3.07 -0.53 -7.54
N TRP A 11 -3.07 -0.46 -6.20
CA TRP A 11 -3.41 0.74 -5.45
C TRP A 11 -2.33 1.04 -4.44
N THR A 12 -1.87 2.29 -4.41
CA THR A 12 -0.75 2.69 -3.55
C THR A 12 -1.18 3.78 -2.57
N ILE A 13 -0.86 3.58 -1.30
CA ILE A 13 -1.01 4.57 -0.22
C ILE A 13 0.35 4.91 0.37
N ARG A 14 0.44 6.07 1.04
CA ARG A 14 1.64 6.55 1.73
C ARG A 14 1.35 6.80 3.20
N GLN A 15 2.33 6.55 4.05
CA GLN A 15 2.28 7.03 5.42
C GLN A 15 2.25 8.56 5.46
N ASN A 16 1.40 9.09 6.32
CA ASN A 16 1.55 10.44 6.83
C ASN A 16 2.73 10.51 7.80
N ASN A 17 3.42 11.65 7.92
CA ASN A 17 4.51 11.84 8.88
C ASN A 17 4.01 12.36 10.24
N SER A 18 2.90 11.80 10.72
CA SER A 18 2.32 12.20 12.00
C SER A 18 3.30 11.87 13.13
N GLY A 19 3.65 12.86 13.95
CA GLY A 19 4.62 12.69 15.04
C GLY A 19 6.09 12.69 14.64
N GLY A 20 6.43 12.93 13.36
CA GLY A 20 7.81 13.16 12.92
C GLY A 20 8.67 11.91 12.70
N TYR A 21 8.06 10.74 12.62
CA TYR A 21 8.70 9.46 12.27
C TYR A 21 7.79 8.67 11.34
N PHE A 22 8.29 7.61 10.70
CA PHE A 22 7.50 6.63 9.93
C PHE A 22 7.59 5.25 10.59
N ASP A 23 6.55 4.45 10.45
CA ASP A 23 6.56 3.06 10.87
C ASP A 23 7.28 2.20 9.83
N GLU A 24 8.16 1.30 10.30
CA GLU A 24 8.90 0.37 9.45
C GLU A 24 8.84 -1.02 10.07
N ASP A 25 8.34 -2.00 9.32
CA ASP A 25 8.36 -3.41 9.68
C ASP A 25 8.51 -4.26 8.42
N ALA A 26 9.76 -4.57 8.08
CA ALA A 26 10.08 -5.37 6.90
C ALA A 26 9.48 -6.78 6.95
N SER A 27 9.25 -7.35 8.14
CA SER A 27 8.66 -8.69 8.29
C SER A 27 7.18 -8.74 7.90
N ARG A 28 6.49 -7.60 8.05
CA ARG A 28 5.09 -7.39 7.65
C ARG A 28 4.94 -6.63 6.34
N GLY A 29 6.05 -6.22 5.72
CA GLY A 29 6.03 -5.39 4.53
C GLY A 29 5.46 -3.99 4.78
N ILE A 30 5.78 -3.38 5.92
CA ILE A 30 5.42 -2.00 6.29
C ILE A 30 6.61 -1.09 6.04
N GLY A 31 6.39 -0.01 5.29
CA GLY A 31 7.35 1.05 5.01
C GLY A 31 6.65 2.30 4.48
N LEU A 32 7.39 3.28 3.98
CA LEU A 32 6.86 4.61 3.67
C LEU A 32 5.64 4.61 2.72
N ALA A 33 5.58 3.68 1.77
CA ALA A 33 4.43 3.42 0.92
C ALA A 33 4.06 1.94 0.92
N LEU A 34 2.78 1.68 0.70
CA LEU A 34 2.21 0.35 0.52
C LEU A 34 1.45 0.34 -0.79
N CYS A 35 1.74 -0.66 -1.62
CA CYS A 35 0.99 -0.94 -2.83
C CYS A 35 0.35 -2.32 -2.71
N VAL A 36 -0.90 -2.46 -3.10
CA VAL A 36 -1.64 -3.72 -3.08
C VAL A 36 -2.17 -4.06 -4.46
N GLU A 37 -1.99 -5.31 -4.87
CA GLU A 37 -2.51 -5.82 -6.15
C GLU A 37 -3.91 -6.43 -5.98
N ALA A 38 -5.02 -5.72 -6.16
CA ALA A 38 -6.35 -6.25 -5.86
C ALA A 38 -7.24 -6.49 -7.10
N LEU A 39 -8.40 -7.12 -6.88
CA LEU A 39 -9.41 -7.34 -7.93
C LEU A 39 -10.15 -6.05 -8.31
N ASP A 40 -10.42 -5.24 -7.29
CA ASP A 40 -11.15 -3.98 -7.38
C ASP A 40 -10.80 -3.11 -6.15
N ARG A 41 -11.36 -1.90 -6.10
CA ARG A 41 -11.14 -0.95 -5.02
C ARG A 41 -11.53 -1.50 -3.65
N ASP A 42 -12.65 -2.22 -3.54
CA ASP A 42 -13.15 -2.69 -2.25
C ASP A 42 -12.27 -3.82 -1.71
N ASP A 43 -11.79 -4.70 -2.58
CA ASP A 43 -10.78 -5.70 -2.23
C ASP A 43 -9.44 -5.03 -1.86
N ALA A 44 -9.05 -3.94 -2.54
CA ALA A 44 -7.87 -3.17 -2.19
C ALA A 44 -7.96 -2.58 -0.78
N VAL A 45 -9.07 -1.89 -0.46
CA VAL A 45 -9.30 -1.32 0.88
C VAL A 45 -9.24 -2.41 1.94
N ARG A 46 -9.97 -3.52 1.76
CA ARG A 46 -10.00 -4.64 2.71
C ARG A 46 -8.60 -5.21 2.97
N ARG A 47 -7.77 -5.30 1.93
CA ARG A 47 -6.41 -5.83 2.05
C ARG A 47 -5.47 -4.82 2.71
N LEU A 48 -5.58 -3.54 2.38
CA LEU A 48 -4.83 -2.48 3.06
C LEU A 48 -5.15 -2.47 4.56
N ASP A 49 -6.43 -2.48 4.93
CA ASP A 49 -6.89 -2.53 6.33
C ASP A 49 -6.27 -3.72 7.08
N ALA A 50 -6.22 -4.91 6.44
CA ALA A 50 -5.61 -6.09 7.04
C ALA A 50 -4.09 -5.97 7.23
N ILE A 51 -3.39 -5.33 6.29
CA ILE A 51 -1.93 -5.10 6.36
C ILE A 51 -1.61 -4.12 7.49
N ILE A 52 -2.32 -2.97 7.52
CA ILE A 52 -2.07 -1.88 8.46
C ILE A 52 -2.70 -2.10 9.83
N GLN A 53 -3.45 -3.19 10.05
CA GLN A 53 -4.02 -3.51 11.35
C GLN A 53 -2.92 -3.52 12.44
N GLY A 54 -3.09 -2.64 13.43
CA GLY A 54 -2.10 -2.41 14.50
C GLY A 54 -1.12 -1.25 14.24
N TYR A 55 -1.21 -0.56 13.10
CA TYR A 55 -0.46 0.65 12.72
C TYR A 55 -1.37 1.82 12.31
N ASP A 56 -2.68 1.63 12.33
CA ASP A 56 -3.67 2.67 12.01
C ASP A 56 -3.59 3.87 12.98
N ASP A 57 -3.40 3.58 14.27
CA ASP A 57 -3.27 4.58 15.32
C ASP A 57 -1.82 4.98 15.67
N SER A 58 -0.81 4.33 15.06
CA SER A 58 0.60 4.57 15.42
C SER A 58 1.04 5.98 15.05
N GLY A 59 1.27 6.81 16.07
CA GLY A 59 1.71 8.18 15.89
C GLY A 59 0.65 9.12 15.34
N SER A 60 -0.64 8.78 15.43
CA SER A 60 -1.72 9.71 15.10
C SER A 60 -1.55 11.02 15.89
N CYS A 61 -1.46 12.16 15.17
CA CYS A 61 -1.50 13.48 15.81
C CYS A 61 -2.90 14.06 15.59
N PRO A 62 -3.57 14.60 16.62
CA PRO A 62 -4.79 15.38 16.44
C PRO A 62 -4.65 16.52 15.42
N CYS A 63 -3.41 17.00 15.24
CA CYS A 63 -3.02 18.05 14.32
C CYS A 63 -2.71 17.57 12.88
N CYS A 64 -2.18 16.37 12.73
CA CYS A 64 -1.68 15.86 11.44
C CYS A 64 -2.61 14.83 10.80
N GLY A 65 -3.52 14.24 11.58
CA GLY A 65 -4.39 13.15 11.14
C GLY A 65 -3.80 11.76 11.36
N PRO A 66 -4.47 10.71 10.84
CA PRO A 66 -4.06 9.32 11.01
C PRO A 66 -2.75 9.03 10.26
N ARG A 67 -2.12 7.91 10.62
CA ARG A 67 -0.89 7.43 10.00
C ARG A 67 -1.12 7.01 8.55
N TRP A 68 -2.22 6.29 8.34
CA TRP A 68 -2.63 5.76 7.06
C TRP A 68 -3.98 6.33 6.67
N ASP A 69 -4.15 6.64 5.38
CA ASP A 69 -5.44 6.96 4.78
C ASP A 69 -5.71 5.92 3.70
N THR A 70 -6.74 5.10 3.89
CA THR A 70 -7.17 4.07 2.94
C THR A 70 -8.17 4.60 1.91
N TYR A 71 -8.33 5.92 1.82
CA TYR A 71 -9.06 6.54 0.73
C TYR A 71 -8.34 6.29 -0.61
N LEU A 72 -8.95 5.44 -1.43
CA LEU A 72 -8.49 5.10 -2.77
C LEU A 72 -9.40 5.71 -3.85
N PHE A 73 -8.78 6.16 -4.95
CA PHE A 73 -9.50 6.43 -6.20
C PHE A 73 -10.07 5.13 -6.79
N GLU A 74 -11.16 5.24 -7.56
CA GLU A 74 -11.87 4.08 -8.13
C GLU A 74 -10.98 3.25 -9.06
N GLU A 75 -10.14 3.91 -9.85
CA GLU A 75 -9.28 3.25 -10.83
C GLU A 75 -7.89 2.98 -10.23
N GLY A 76 -7.54 1.69 -10.13
CA GLY A 76 -6.16 1.27 -9.87
C GLY A 76 -5.32 1.26 -11.15
N THR A 77 -4.02 1.09 -10.99
CA THR A 77 -3.04 1.09 -12.10
C THR A 77 -2.72 -0.34 -12.58
N GLU A 78 -2.23 -0.49 -13.81
CA GLU A 78 -1.79 -1.79 -14.34
C GLU A 78 -0.47 -2.27 -13.71
N GLU A 79 0.35 -1.33 -13.23
CA GLU A 79 1.64 -1.58 -12.60
C GLU A 79 1.72 -0.82 -11.26
N PRO A 80 2.56 -1.26 -10.30
CA PRO A 80 2.79 -0.51 -9.06
C PRO A 80 3.35 0.89 -9.35
N GLU A 81 2.58 1.92 -9.03
CA GLU A 81 2.99 3.31 -9.16
C GLU A 81 3.16 3.98 -7.80
N THR A 82 3.88 5.12 -7.78
CA THR A 82 3.95 5.96 -6.58
C THR A 82 2.53 6.43 -6.17
N PRO A 83 2.31 6.78 -4.89
CA PRO A 83 1.03 7.34 -4.42
C PRO A 83 0.59 8.62 -5.18
N TYR A 84 1.50 9.27 -5.89
CA TYR A 84 1.25 10.49 -6.67
C TYR A 84 1.00 10.20 -8.17
N GLY A 85 1.04 8.92 -8.57
CA GLY A 85 0.88 8.47 -9.94
C GLY A 85 2.03 8.84 -10.88
N GLY A 86 2.01 8.27 -12.09
CA GLY A 86 2.85 8.66 -13.22
C GLY A 86 4.33 8.27 -13.10
N ARG A 87 4.70 7.52 -12.08
CA ARG A 87 6.05 6.93 -11.91
C ARG A 87 5.94 5.55 -11.26
N PRO A 88 6.81 4.60 -11.62
CA PRO A 88 6.92 3.32 -10.93
C PRO A 88 7.17 3.51 -9.43
N LEU A 89 6.63 2.61 -8.62
CA LEU A 89 6.94 2.58 -7.19
C LEU A 89 8.36 2.06 -6.96
N ASP A 90 9.25 2.93 -6.49
CA ASP A 90 10.65 2.65 -6.19
C ASP A 90 10.96 2.64 -4.69
N TYR A 91 10.00 2.92 -3.81
CA TYR A 91 10.13 2.80 -2.34
C TYR A 91 8.93 2.11 -1.70
N GLY A 92 9.14 1.50 -0.52
CA GLY A 92 8.07 0.86 0.24
C GLY A 92 7.88 -0.61 -0.13
N TYR A 93 6.64 -1.10 -0.10
CA TYR A 93 6.35 -2.53 -0.31
C TYR A 93 5.16 -2.75 -1.25
N VAL A 94 5.26 -3.78 -2.09
CA VAL A 94 4.16 -4.29 -2.91
C VAL A 94 3.67 -5.61 -2.34
N HIS A 95 2.36 -5.69 -2.08
CA HIS A 95 1.64 -6.87 -1.59
C HIS A 95 0.83 -7.47 -2.74
N TYR A 96 1.34 -8.55 -3.32
CA TYR A 96 0.71 -9.26 -4.43
C TYR A 96 -0.50 -10.07 -3.99
N ILE A 97 -1.45 -10.29 -4.89
CA ILE A 97 -2.68 -11.04 -4.59
C ILE A 97 -2.40 -12.49 -4.21
N ASP A 98 -1.29 -13.04 -4.70
CA ASP A 98 -0.82 -14.39 -4.41
C ASP A 98 -0.13 -14.55 -3.03
N GLY A 99 0.00 -13.45 -2.28
CA GLY A 99 0.61 -13.41 -0.95
C GLY A 99 2.12 -13.13 -0.95
N ARG A 100 2.76 -12.93 -2.11
CA ARG A 100 4.14 -12.41 -2.14
C ARG A 100 4.20 -10.97 -1.65
N ILE A 101 5.29 -10.64 -0.97
CA ILE A 101 5.64 -9.28 -0.58
C ILE A 101 6.98 -8.95 -1.23
N GLU A 102 7.06 -7.80 -1.88
CA GLU A 102 8.28 -7.32 -2.52
C GLU A 102 8.65 -5.94 -1.98
N ALA A 103 9.86 -5.81 -1.45
CA ALA A 103 10.42 -4.52 -1.09
C ALA A 103 10.82 -3.75 -2.35
N ARG A 104 10.38 -2.50 -2.44
CA ARG A 104 10.89 -1.51 -3.38
C ARG A 104 11.83 -0.62 -2.57
N ASN A 105 13.11 -0.66 -2.90
CA ASN A 105 14.11 0.22 -2.29
C ASN A 105 14.56 1.18 -3.39
N GLU A 106 14.65 2.48 -3.07
CA GLU A 106 15.35 3.41 -3.94
C GLU A 106 16.72 2.79 -4.19
N GLY A 107 17.11 2.75 -5.47
CA GLY A 107 18.41 2.19 -5.86
C GLY A 107 19.51 2.74 -4.97
N ALA A 108 20.35 1.83 -4.48
CA ALA A 108 21.55 2.11 -3.69
C ALA A 108 22.39 3.28 -4.23
#